data_AF-A0A7S2EYG9-F1
#
_entry.id   AF-A0A7S2EYG9-F1
#
_cell.length_a   1.000
_cell.length_b   1.000
_cell.length_c   1.000
_cell.angle_alpha   90.00
_cell.angle_beta   90.00
_cell.angle_gamma   90.00
#
_symmetry.space_group_name_H-M   'P 1'
#
loop_
_entity.id
_entity.type
_entity.pdbx_description
1 polymer ?
#
loop_
_entity_poly.entity_id
_entity_poly.type
_entity_poly.pdbx_seq_one_letter_code
_entity_poly.pdbx_strand_id
1 'polypeptide(L)'
;EQNPATRPKTPSSAHGPRLCGIITQASAMPASDFISNRMDEALRHLNDVKPVDGWATDVYINSAGEKLVQLRRRNVPLGDGGFVGIVLDSDKVVVGVTSFLPENGPPKYARGVSLVERDGTVCRVQRSLKVTLPDLQTAAEETLNASRERMRADRERARRSLQSQTSVPVAQVTNNGSNSLTDEQNRQLLAYGLYALGSIALMKIVFAIFFSAWIVMVPLVYIYFAQTLPSNDSFDAKKELKRVMRGDKLPEDHPDKPKDWLSRSIARVSASIGTELATSLGYEVSLQDVIGVCTIASVRVPTIDLDFYWVGALGKWYFVMQRQIPTDKSE
;
A
#
# COMPACT_ATOMS: atom_id res chain seq x y z
N GLU A 1 36.40 -1.25 58.78
CA GLU A 1 36.85 -1.60 57.41
C GLU A 1 35.78 -1.08 56.44
N GLN A 2 35.81 0.13 55.85
CA GLN A 2 36.78 0.88 55.04
C GLN A 2 37.20 0.23 53.70
N ASN A 3 36.67 0.88 52.64
CA ASN A 3 37.14 1.00 51.24
C ASN A 3 36.81 -0.10 50.19
N PRO A 4 36.73 0.25 48.88
CA PRO A 4 36.15 1.48 48.28
C PRO A 4 35.40 1.27 46.95
N ALA A 5 34.67 2.33 46.56
CA ALA A 5 34.04 2.53 45.26
C ALA A 5 35.06 2.80 44.13
N THR A 6 34.82 2.23 42.94
CA THR A 6 35.55 2.49 41.70
C THR A 6 34.70 3.33 40.73
N ARG A 7 35.16 4.57 40.46
CA ARG A 7 34.72 5.44 39.35
C ARG A 7 35.39 4.99 38.03
N PRO A 8 34.71 5.10 36.87
CA PRO A 8 35.39 5.12 35.59
C PRO A 8 35.80 6.54 35.18
N LYS A 9 36.99 6.60 34.57
CA LYS A 9 37.72 7.77 34.08
C LYS A 9 37.14 8.28 32.75
N THR A 10 37.01 9.60 32.65
CA THR A 10 36.96 10.36 31.39
C THR A 10 38.32 10.39 30.69
N PRO A 11 38.40 10.26 29.35
CA PRO A 11 39.50 10.80 28.58
C PRO A 11 39.19 12.17 27.98
N SER A 12 40.14 13.08 28.19
CA SER A 12 40.28 14.43 27.64
C SER A 12 41.25 14.42 26.46
N SER A 13 41.23 15.50 25.66
CA SER A 13 42.19 15.92 24.61
C SER A 13 41.90 15.38 23.20
N ALA A 14 41.26 16.17 22.32
CA ALA A 14 41.76 17.33 21.57
C ALA A 14 42.62 16.96 20.34
N HIS A 15 42.08 17.21 19.14
CA HIS A 15 42.80 17.68 17.95
C HIS A 15 41.76 18.13 16.91
N GLY A 16 41.70 19.44 16.64
CA GLY A 16 40.86 20.02 15.61
C GLY A 16 41.61 20.12 14.28
N PRO A 17 40.95 19.93 13.13
CA PRO A 17 41.44 20.43 11.86
C PRO A 17 40.90 21.82 11.56
N ARG A 18 41.81 22.63 11.01
CA ARG A 18 41.66 24.04 10.64
C ARG A 18 40.57 24.22 9.57
N LEU A 19 39.63 25.12 9.83
CA LEU A 19 38.72 25.68 8.84
C LEU A 19 39.51 26.59 7.89
N CYS A 20 39.61 26.18 6.63
CA CYS A 20 40.05 27.01 5.52
C CYS A 20 38.89 27.95 5.17
N GLY A 21 39.14 29.26 5.23
CA GLY A 21 38.15 30.28 4.92
C GLY A 21 37.77 30.27 3.45
N ILE A 22 36.49 30.09 3.17
CA ILE A 22 35.86 30.57 1.94
C ILE A 22 34.79 31.56 2.39
N ILE A 23 35.13 32.84 2.28
CA ILE A 23 34.19 33.95 2.41
C ILE A 23 33.38 33.96 1.10
N THR A 24 32.22 33.30 1.12
CA THR A 24 31.21 33.49 0.08
C THR A 24 30.15 34.44 0.63
N GLN A 25 29.97 35.56 -0.05
CA GLN A 25 28.95 36.57 0.26
C GLN A 25 27.57 35.90 0.38
N ALA A 26 27.07 35.78 1.61
CA ALA A 26 25.72 35.31 1.88
C ALA A 26 24.74 36.45 1.57
N SER A 27 24.31 36.53 0.31
CA SER A 27 23.04 37.17 -0.02
C SER A 27 21.94 36.40 0.72
N ALA A 28 21.11 37.10 1.48
CA ALA A 28 20.05 36.51 2.30
C ALA A 28 19.07 35.72 1.42
N MET A 29 19.31 34.42 1.31
CA MET A 29 18.36 33.51 0.67
C MET A 29 17.10 33.45 1.53
N PRO A 30 15.90 33.53 0.92
CA PRO A 30 14.66 33.39 1.65
C PRO A 30 14.62 32.03 2.35
N ALA A 31 14.11 32.00 3.59
CA ALA A 31 14.13 30.81 4.46
C ALA A 31 13.52 29.55 3.80
N SER A 32 12.64 29.72 2.81
CA SER A 32 12.06 28.63 2.02
C SER A 32 13.08 27.86 1.18
N ASP A 33 14.10 28.54 0.66
CA ASP A 33 15.07 27.93 -0.25
C ASP A 33 16.16 27.18 0.52
N PHE A 34 16.44 27.63 1.75
CA PHE A 34 17.34 26.96 2.66
C PHE A 34 16.83 25.58 3.10
N ILE A 35 15.52 25.46 3.34
CA ILE A 35 14.88 24.20 3.75
C ILE A 35 14.90 23.18 2.61
N SER A 36 14.66 23.62 1.36
CA SER A 36 14.69 22.75 0.18
C SER A 36 16.08 22.12 -0.02
N ASN A 37 17.13 22.92 0.05
CA ASN A 37 18.51 22.45 -0.16
C ASN A 37 18.93 21.39 0.87
N ARG A 38 18.56 21.57 2.14
CA ARG A 38 18.87 20.58 3.20
C ARG A 38 18.10 19.28 3.04
N MET A 39 16.87 19.33 2.54
CA MET A 39 16.09 18.11 2.30
C MET A 39 16.56 17.35 1.06
N ASP A 40 17.02 18.04 0.01
CA ASP A 40 17.65 17.38 -1.13
C ASP A 40 18.94 16.67 -0.72
N GLU A 41 19.74 17.29 0.16
CA GLU A 41 20.94 16.67 0.72
C GLU A 41 20.61 15.45 1.60
N ALA A 42 19.57 15.56 2.45
CA ALA A 42 19.09 14.43 3.26
C ALA A 42 18.53 13.30 2.39
N LEU A 43 17.78 13.61 1.33
CA LEU A 43 17.25 12.62 0.39
C LEU A 43 18.38 11.90 -0.35
N ARG A 44 19.40 12.62 -0.83
CA ARG A 44 20.59 12.00 -1.44
C ARG A 44 21.29 11.07 -0.48
N HIS A 45 21.56 11.53 0.75
CA HIS A 45 22.19 10.71 1.77
C HIS A 45 21.40 9.42 2.06
N LEU A 46 20.07 9.52 2.18
CA LEU A 46 19.22 8.35 2.45
C LEU A 46 19.16 7.37 1.28
N ASN A 47 19.18 7.88 0.04
CA ASN A 47 19.27 7.04 -1.15
C ASN A 47 20.65 6.37 -1.29
N ASP A 48 21.73 7.03 -0.86
CA ASP A 48 23.07 6.43 -0.84
C ASP A 48 23.17 5.30 0.21
N VAL A 49 22.57 5.49 1.40
CA VAL A 49 22.61 4.50 2.49
C VAL A 49 21.67 3.32 2.21
N LYS A 50 20.48 3.56 1.62
CA LYS A 50 19.48 2.53 1.33
C LYS A 50 18.79 2.75 -0.03
N PRO A 51 19.44 2.40 -1.14
CA PRO A 51 18.95 2.72 -2.50
C PRO A 51 17.63 2.01 -2.88
N VAL A 52 17.28 0.91 -2.21
CA VAL A 52 16.10 0.08 -2.57
C VAL A 52 14.80 0.54 -1.90
N ASP A 53 14.89 1.40 -0.89
CA ASP A 53 13.74 1.81 -0.08
C ASP A 53 12.77 2.79 -0.76
N GLY A 54 13.20 3.40 -1.87
CA GLY A 54 12.40 4.34 -2.66
C GLY A 54 12.00 5.59 -1.87
N TRP A 55 12.97 6.30 -1.27
CA TRP A 55 12.68 7.56 -0.59
C TRP A 55 12.30 8.65 -1.62
N ALA A 56 11.31 9.47 -1.25
CA ALA A 56 10.81 10.58 -2.04
C ALA A 56 10.51 11.77 -1.11
N THR A 57 10.60 12.98 -1.63
CA THR A 57 10.15 14.19 -0.94
C THR A 57 8.85 14.68 -1.57
N ASP A 58 7.83 14.88 -0.76
CA ASP A 58 6.57 15.52 -1.15
C ASP A 58 6.55 16.93 -0.55
N VAL A 59 6.21 17.94 -1.35
CA VAL A 59 6.17 19.35 -0.91
C VAL A 59 4.72 19.79 -0.78
N TYR A 60 4.38 20.30 0.41
CA TYR A 60 3.07 20.80 0.77
C TYR A 60 3.15 22.29 1.09
N ILE A 61 2.02 22.98 0.99
CA ILE A 61 1.86 24.36 1.47
C ILE A 61 0.81 24.27 2.58
N ASN A 62 1.15 24.72 3.79
CA ASN A 62 0.19 24.72 4.89
C ASN A 62 -0.82 25.88 4.74
N SER A 63 -1.83 25.91 5.62
CA SER A 63 -2.84 26.97 5.66
C SER A 63 -2.27 28.37 5.98
N ALA A 64 -1.03 28.46 6.47
CA ALA A 64 -0.31 29.72 6.68
C ALA A 64 0.52 30.14 5.44
N GLY A 65 0.47 29.39 4.34
CA GLY A 65 1.24 29.65 3.11
C GLY A 65 2.70 29.21 3.19
N GLU A 66 3.11 28.51 4.25
CA GLU A 66 4.48 28.04 4.43
C GLU A 66 4.69 26.72 3.68
N LYS A 67 5.82 26.61 2.98
CA LYS A 67 6.22 25.35 2.33
C LYS A 67 6.73 24.36 3.38
N LEU A 68 6.07 23.21 3.47
CA LEU A 68 6.50 22.06 4.25
C LEU A 68 7.02 20.98 3.29
N VAL A 69 8.17 20.40 3.61
CA VAL A 69 8.74 19.29 2.83
C VAL A 69 8.67 18.03 3.68
N GLN A 70 7.92 17.03 3.21
CA GLN A 70 7.77 15.74 3.88
C GLN A 70 8.61 14.69 3.15
N LEU A 71 9.40 13.94 3.92
CA LEU A 71 10.14 12.79 3.40
C LEU A 71 9.28 11.53 3.54
N ARG A 72 9.07 10.81 2.43
CA ARG A 72 8.23 9.61 2.34
C ARG A 72 9.05 8.43 1.82
N ARG A 73 8.94 7.27 2.46
CA ARG A 73 9.55 6.00 2.01
C ARG A 73 8.52 5.23 1.20
N ARG A 74 8.76 4.95 -0.09
CA ARG A 74 7.75 4.36 -0.98
C ARG A 74 7.64 2.84 -0.89
N ASN A 75 8.63 2.13 -0.36
CA ASN A 75 8.68 0.65 -0.44
C ASN A 75 8.88 -0.09 0.89
N VAL A 76 8.74 0.55 2.05
CA VAL A 76 8.92 -0.15 3.33
C VAL A 76 7.74 0.14 4.27
N PRO A 77 6.90 -0.86 4.58
CA PRO A 77 5.92 -0.71 5.66
C PRO A 77 6.66 -0.37 6.95
N LEU A 78 6.17 0.63 7.69
CA LEU A 78 6.83 1.15 8.88
C LEU A 78 6.78 0.19 10.10
N GLY A 79 6.36 -1.06 9.90
CA GLY A 79 6.34 -2.18 10.84
C GLY A 79 5.54 -3.37 10.28
N ASP A 80 5.54 -4.52 10.97
CA ASP A 80 4.83 -5.75 10.54
C ASP A 80 3.28 -5.59 10.50
N GLY A 81 2.74 -4.59 11.21
CA GLY A 81 1.33 -4.18 11.15
C GLY A 81 1.04 -2.95 10.29
N GLY A 82 2.08 -2.25 9.81
CA GLY A 82 2.00 -1.09 8.90
C GLY A 82 1.29 0.18 9.43
N PHE A 83 1.72 1.35 8.93
CA PHE A 83 0.90 2.57 8.95
C PHE A 83 0.45 2.87 7.52
N VAL A 84 -0.82 3.24 7.36
CA VAL A 84 -1.40 3.65 6.07
C VAL A 84 -0.93 5.05 5.67
N GLY A 85 -0.57 5.88 6.67
CA GLY A 85 -0.02 7.22 6.47
C GLY A 85 0.57 7.80 7.75
N ILE A 86 1.18 8.98 7.64
CA ILE A 86 1.65 9.77 8.79
C ILE A 86 1.01 11.16 8.68
N VAL A 87 0.42 11.62 9.77
CA VAL A 87 -0.28 12.91 9.84
C VAL A 87 0.25 13.70 11.04
N LEU A 88 0.36 15.01 10.89
CA LEU A 88 0.62 15.93 11.99
C LEU A 88 -0.73 16.37 12.58
N ASP A 89 -0.99 16.01 13.83
CA ASP A 89 -2.20 16.42 14.53
C ASP A 89 -2.14 17.91 14.90
N SER A 90 -3.31 18.50 15.19
CA SER A 90 -3.49 19.88 15.64
C SER A 90 -2.62 20.27 16.83
N ASP A 91 -2.32 19.32 17.72
CA ASP A 91 -1.41 19.50 18.87
C ASP A 91 0.09 19.40 18.52
N LYS A 92 0.43 19.37 17.23
CA LYS A 92 1.79 19.17 16.69
C LYS A 92 2.41 17.82 17.07
N VAL A 93 1.57 16.81 17.28
CA VAL A 93 1.99 15.43 17.52
C VAL A 93 2.03 14.69 16.18
N VAL A 94 3.09 13.93 15.91
CA VAL A 94 3.19 13.12 14.70
C VAL A 94 2.51 11.78 14.96
N VAL A 95 1.48 11.47 14.17
CA VAL A 95 0.66 10.27 14.34
C VAL A 95 0.78 9.36 13.12
N GLY A 96 1.11 8.10 13.36
CA GLY A 96 1.05 7.04 12.36
C GLY A 96 -0.38 6.52 12.25
N VAL A 97 -1.03 6.71 11.09
CA VAL A 97 -2.41 6.30 10.84
C VAL A 97 -2.46 4.79 10.63
N THR A 98 -3.25 4.09 11.46
CA THR A 98 -3.45 2.63 11.36
C THR A 98 -4.70 2.30 10.56
N SER A 99 -5.76 3.11 10.67
CA SER A 99 -6.99 2.91 9.91
C SER A 99 -7.78 4.21 9.76
N PHE A 100 -8.51 4.32 8.65
CA PHE A 100 -9.52 5.38 8.46
C PHE A 100 -10.83 4.93 9.09
N LEU A 101 -11.52 5.83 9.81
CA LEU A 101 -12.86 5.50 10.31
C LEU A 101 -13.87 5.69 9.17
N PRO A 102 -14.73 4.69 8.91
CA PRO A 102 -15.73 4.79 7.87
C PRO A 102 -16.80 5.82 8.25
N GLU A 103 -17.06 6.75 7.33
CA GLU A 103 -18.17 7.71 7.38
C GLU A 103 -18.77 7.74 5.97
N ASN A 104 -20.04 8.13 5.80
CA ASN A 104 -20.67 8.23 4.49
C ASN A 104 -20.06 9.42 3.71
N GLY A 105 -18.89 9.20 3.09
CA GLY A 105 -18.12 10.23 2.40
C GLY A 105 -16.60 10.04 2.54
N PRO A 106 -15.79 11.04 2.17
CA PRO A 106 -14.35 11.01 2.44
C PRO A 106 -14.09 10.93 3.95
N PRO A 107 -13.10 10.14 4.40
CA PRO A 107 -12.86 9.91 5.83
C PRO A 107 -12.42 11.22 6.50
N LYS A 108 -13.22 11.71 7.45
CA LYS A 108 -12.87 12.89 8.26
C LYS A 108 -11.96 12.55 9.44
N TYR A 109 -11.94 11.29 9.84
CA TYR A 109 -11.20 10.84 11.01
C TYR A 109 -10.35 9.62 10.69
N ALA A 110 -9.17 9.59 11.29
CA ALA A 110 -8.28 8.45 11.29
C ALA A 110 -8.01 7.99 12.73
N ARG A 111 -7.86 6.69 12.93
CA ARG A 111 -7.25 6.13 14.13
C ARG A 111 -5.78 5.93 13.84
N GLY A 112 -4.94 6.35 14.77
CA GLY A 112 -3.50 6.20 14.66
C GLY A 112 -2.83 6.04 16.01
N VAL A 113 -1.51 6.02 15.97
CA VAL A 113 -0.62 5.86 17.13
C VAL A 113 0.36 7.03 17.14
N SER A 114 0.53 7.67 18.31
CA SER A 114 1.55 8.72 18.48
C SER A 114 2.95 8.16 18.24
N LEU A 115 3.72 8.81 17.36
CA LEU A 115 5.10 8.48 17.05
C LEU A 115 6.06 9.51 17.64
N VAL A 116 5.71 10.80 17.59
CA VAL A 116 6.54 11.91 18.09
C VAL A 116 5.66 12.91 18.84
N GLU A 117 6.06 13.25 20.05
CA GLU A 117 5.37 14.23 20.89
C GLU A 117 5.66 15.67 20.42
N ARG A 118 4.93 16.64 21.00
CA ARG A 118 4.98 18.07 20.63
C ARG A 118 6.38 18.70 20.78
N ASP A 119 7.21 18.15 21.65
CA ASP A 119 8.58 18.58 21.89
C ASP A 119 9.60 17.97 20.90
N GLY A 120 9.14 17.15 19.95
CA GLY A 120 9.98 16.46 18.99
C GLY A 120 10.60 15.16 19.54
N THR A 121 10.26 14.74 20.76
CA THR A 121 10.74 13.48 21.32
C THR A 121 9.95 12.29 20.80
N VAL A 122 10.64 11.16 20.57
CA VAL A 122 10.00 9.93 20.09
C VAL A 122 9.17 9.31 21.21
N CYS A 123 7.90 9.05 20.94
CA CYS A 123 6.94 8.54 21.90
C CYS A 123 7.31 7.08 22.26
N ARG A 124 7.81 6.85 23.48
CA ARG A 124 8.19 5.50 23.93
C ARG A 124 6.98 4.61 24.23
N VAL A 125 5.87 5.23 24.66
CA VAL A 125 4.62 4.54 24.94
C VAL A 125 3.64 4.91 23.84
N GLN A 126 3.24 3.93 23.05
CA GLN A 126 2.31 4.11 21.95
C GLN A 126 0.91 4.41 22.49
N ARG A 127 0.42 5.64 22.26
CA ARG A 127 -0.95 6.05 22.60
C ARG A 127 -1.80 6.05 21.33
N SER A 128 -2.97 5.42 21.40
CA SER A 128 -3.94 5.49 20.30
C SER A 128 -4.61 6.87 20.30
N LEU A 129 -4.61 7.53 19.15
CA LEU A 129 -5.19 8.84 18.95
C LEU A 129 -6.22 8.78 17.82
N LYS A 130 -7.31 9.53 17.99
CA LYS A 130 -8.25 9.84 16.91
C LYS A 130 -7.83 11.18 16.35
N VAL A 131 -7.38 11.18 15.10
CA VAL A 131 -6.90 12.38 14.40
C VAL A 131 -7.97 12.84 13.42
N THR A 132 -8.24 14.14 13.43
CA THR A 132 -9.07 14.77 12.40
C THR A 132 -8.21 15.01 11.17
N LEU A 133 -8.57 14.40 10.06
CA LEU A 133 -7.87 14.63 8.80
C LEU A 133 -8.28 16.01 8.27
N PRO A 134 -7.33 16.82 7.78
CA PRO A 134 -7.69 18.01 7.04
C PRO A 134 -8.55 17.57 5.84
N ASP A 135 -9.60 18.33 5.53
CA ASP A 135 -10.48 18.02 4.42
C ASP A 135 -9.64 17.96 3.13
N LEU A 136 -9.41 16.73 2.67
CA LEU A 136 -8.54 16.44 1.53
C LEU A 136 -9.08 17.09 0.25
N GLN A 137 -10.39 17.37 0.19
CA GLN A 137 -10.98 18.08 -0.95
C GLN A 137 -10.54 19.54 -0.96
N THR A 138 -10.58 20.22 0.18
CA THR A 138 -10.15 21.62 0.27
C THR A 138 -8.66 21.77 -0.02
N ALA A 139 -7.82 20.89 0.52
CA ALA A 139 -6.38 20.91 0.27
C ALA A 139 -6.02 20.60 -1.19
N ALA A 140 -6.73 19.66 -1.83
CA ALA A 140 -6.54 19.35 -3.24
C ALA A 140 -6.99 20.49 -4.15
N GLU A 141 -8.12 21.14 -3.84
CA GLU A 141 -8.62 22.30 -4.58
C GLU A 141 -7.69 23.51 -4.46
N GLU A 142 -7.16 23.79 -3.26
CA GLU A 142 -6.16 24.84 -3.06
C GLU A 142 -4.89 24.58 -3.89
N THR A 143 -4.40 23.34 -3.88
CA THR A 143 -3.22 22.95 -4.66
C THR A 143 -3.47 23.09 -6.17
N LEU A 144 -4.67 22.70 -6.63
CA LEU A 144 -5.08 22.80 -8.02
C LEU A 144 -5.22 24.28 -8.45
N ASN A 145 -5.78 25.13 -7.58
CA ASN A 145 -5.94 26.55 -7.83
C ASN A 145 -4.58 27.26 -7.88
N ALA A 146 -3.68 26.96 -6.94
CA ALA A 146 -2.30 27.46 -6.97
C ALA A 146 -1.55 27.02 -8.24
N SER A 147 -1.76 25.79 -8.71
CA SER A 147 -1.18 25.30 -9.97
C SER A 147 -1.75 26.04 -11.19
N ARG A 148 -3.06 26.27 -11.23
CA ARG A 148 -3.72 27.05 -12.29
C ARG A 148 -3.23 28.50 -12.35
N GLU A 149 -3.00 29.13 -11.20
CA GLU A 149 -2.45 30.49 -11.14
C GLU A 149 -1.01 30.57 -11.66
N ARG A 150 -0.16 29.60 -11.30
CA ARG A 150 1.20 29.50 -11.86
C ARG A 150 1.18 29.34 -13.37
N MET A 151 0.31 28.47 -13.89
CA MET A 151 0.18 28.25 -15.33
C MET A 151 -0.33 29.50 -16.07
N ARG A 152 -1.21 30.29 -15.44
CA ARG A 152 -1.63 31.60 -15.98
C ARG A 152 -0.48 32.60 -16.01
N ALA A 153 0.28 32.72 -14.92
CA ALA A 153 1.44 33.61 -14.84
C ALA A 153 2.52 33.25 -15.88
N ASP A 154 2.78 31.96 -16.09
CA ASP A 154 3.74 31.51 -17.10
C ASP A 154 3.25 31.78 -18.53
N ARG A 155 1.96 31.61 -18.79
CA ARG A 155 1.37 31.94 -20.09
C ARG A 155 1.44 33.44 -20.38
N GLU A 156 1.30 34.29 -19.37
CA GLU A 156 1.49 35.74 -19.50
C GLU A 156 2.96 36.11 -19.75
N ARG A 157 3.92 35.45 -19.08
CA ARG A 157 5.35 35.64 -19.35
C ARG A 157 5.71 35.23 -20.78
N ALA A 158 5.22 34.09 -21.25
CA ALA A 158 5.42 33.62 -22.63
C ALA A 158 4.78 34.56 -23.66
N ARG A 159 3.62 35.16 -23.34
CA ARG A 159 2.99 36.15 -24.21
C ARG A 159 3.78 37.45 -24.28
N ARG A 160 4.35 37.91 -23.16
CA ARG A 160 5.20 39.11 -23.11
C ARG A 160 6.51 38.90 -23.86
N SER A 161 7.14 37.72 -23.75
CA SER A 161 8.38 37.43 -24.47
C SER A 161 8.21 37.45 -25.99
N LEU A 162 7.06 36.99 -26.50
CA LEU A 162 6.72 37.05 -27.93
C LEU A 162 6.46 38.48 -28.43
N GLN A 163 5.94 39.38 -27.59
CA GLN A 163 5.71 40.78 -27.98
C GLN A 163 6.99 41.64 -27.97
N SER A 164 8.00 41.26 -27.21
CA SER A 164 9.28 41.99 -27.15
C SER A 164 10.26 41.70 -28.31
N GLN A 165 9.92 40.83 -29.27
CA GLN A 165 10.78 40.53 -30.42
C GLN A 165 10.35 41.19 -31.75
N THR A 166 9.36 42.09 -31.74
CA THR A 166 8.88 42.76 -32.97
C THR A 166 9.53 44.13 -33.17
N SER A 167 10.85 44.14 -33.38
CA SER A 167 11.54 45.25 -34.07
C SER A 167 12.80 44.74 -34.76
N VAL A 168 12.65 43.76 -35.65
CA VAL A 168 13.67 43.39 -36.63
C VAL A 168 13.04 43.54 -38.02
N PRO A 169 13.67 44.27 -38.95
CA PRO A 169 13.09 44.59 -40.25
C PRO A 169 12.77 43.31 -41.03
N VAL A 170 11.57 43.32 -41.61
CA VAL A 170 11.01 42.29 -42.48
C VAL A 170 11.92 42.07 -43.69
N ALA A 171 12.73 41.03 -43.65
CA ALA A 171 13.24 40.39 -44.85
C ALA A 171 12.16 39.41 -45.33
N GLN A 172 11.58 39.69 -46.49
CA GLN A 172 10.66 38.82 -47.20
C GLN A 172 11.32 37.46 -47.45
N VAL A 173 11.03 36.46 -46.61
CA VAL A 173 11.25 35.05 -46.96
C VAL A 173 9.98 34.55 -47.61
N THR A 174 9.82 34.93 -48.88
CA THR A 174 9.04 34.16 -49.86
C THR A 174 9.75 32.82 -50.04
N ASN A 175 9.26 31.78 -49.38
CA ASN A 175 9.52 30.42 -49.82
C ASN A 175 8.26 29.56 -49.59
N ASN A 176 7.34 29.74 -50.54
CA ASN A 176 6.39 28.74 -50.99
C ASN A 176 7.16 27.50 -51.48
N GLY A 177 7.58 26.65 -50.54
CA GLY A 177 7.97 25.28 -50.84
C GLY A 177 6.84 24.36 -50.42
N SER A 178 5.76 24.32 -51.21
CA SER A 178 4.80 23.23 -51.13
C SER A 178 5.56 21.95 -51.52
N ASN A 179 6.20 21.32 -50.54
CA ASN A 179 6.73 19.97 -50.65
C ASN A 179 5.53 19.03 -50.76
N SER A 180 4.89 19.04 -51.93
CA SER A 180 3.95 18.02 -52.34
C SER A 180 4.72 16.71 -52.24
N LEU A 181 4.28 15.85 -51.31
CA LEU A 181 4.81 14.50 -51.16
C LEU A 181 4.93 13.89 -52.55
N THR A 182 6.11 13.35 -52.87
CA THR A 182 6.31 12.70 -54.16
C THR A 182 5.29 11.58 -54.30
N ASP A 183 4.80 11.32 -55.51
CA ASP A 183 3.72 10.33 -55.73
C ASP A 183 4.05 8.95 -55.16
N GLU A 184 5.34 8.61 -55.07
CA GLU A 184 5.83 7.40 -54.43
C GLU A 184 5.58 7.36 -52.92
N GLN A 185 5.76 8.49 -52.22
CA GLN A 185 5.45 8.60 -50.78
C GLN A 185 3.94 8.48 -50.54
N ASN A 186 3.12 9.04 -51.42
CA ASN A 186 1.66 8.92 -51.33
C ASN A 186 1.20 7.47 -51.53
N ARG A 187 1.82 6.72 -52.45
CA ARG A 187 1.54 5.30 -52.67
C ARG A 187 1.89 4.45 -51.44
N GLN A 188 3.04 4.71 -50.83
CA GLN A 188 3.46 4.00 -49.61
C GLN A 188 2.53 4.33 -48.43
N LEU A 189 2.15 5.59 -48.26
CA LEU A 189 1.21 6.00 -47.22
C LEU A 189 -0.14 5.29 -47.35
N LEU A 190 -0.65 5.15 -48.58
CA LEU A 190 -1.91 4.46 -48.85
C LEU A 190 -1.79 2.95 -48.56
N ALA A 191 -0.68 2.32 -48.93
CA ALA A 191 -0.40 0.92 -48.60
C ALA A 191 -0.37 0.68 -47.08
N TYR A 192 0.35 1.53 -46.33
CA TYR A 192 0.36 1.46 -44.85
C TYR A 192 -1.01 1.70 -44.24
N GLY A 193 -1.80 2.63 -44.79
CA GLY A 193 -3.18 2.85 -44.37
C GLY A 193 -4.05 1.60 -44.55
N LEU A 194 -3.91 0.91 -45.68
CA LEU A 194 -4.64 -0.33 -45.95
C LEU A 194 -4.21 -1.47 -45.01
N TYR A 195 -2.91 -1.61 -44.75
CA TYR A 195 -2.40 -2.58 -43.77
C TYR A 195 -2.90 -2.29 -42.35
N ALA A 196 -2.94 -1.02 -41.95
CA ALA A 196 -3.47 -0.62 -40.66
C ALA A 196 -4.95 -0.98 -40.53
N LEU A 197 -5.78 -0.65 -41.55
CA LEU A 197 -7.19 -1.02 -41.58
C LEU A 197 -7.39 -2.54 -41.54
N GLY A 198 -6.61 -3.29 -42.32
CA GLY A 198 -6.63 -4.75 -42.32
C GLY A 198 -6.27 -5.34 -40.95
N SER A 199 -5.26 -4.78 -40.29
CA SER A 199 -4.83 -5.22 -38.96
C SER A 199 -5.91 -4.97 -37.89
N ILE A 200 -6.60 -3.83 -37.95
CA ILE A 200 -7.69 -3.49 -37.03
C ILE A 200 -8.86 -4.46 -37.24
N ALA A 201 -9.23 -4.74 -38.50
CA ALA A 201 -10.28 -5.70 -38.81
C ALA A 201 -9.93 -7.11 -38.29
N LEU A 202 -8.69 -7.57 -38.50
CA LEU A 202 -8.22 -8.86 -38.00
C LEU A 202 -8.25 -8.93 -36.47
N MET A 203 -7.77 -7.89 -35.79
CA MET A 203 -7.79 -7.80 -34.33
C MET A 203 -9.22 -7.89 -33.79
N LYS A 204 -10.19 -7.19 -34.40
CA LYS A 204 -11.60 -7.27 -34.00
C LYS A 204 -12.18 -8.68 -34.17
N ILE A 205 -11.81 -9.40 -35.23
CA ILE A 205 -12.22 -10.79 -35.43
C ILE A 205 -11.65 -11.69 -34.33
N VAL A 206 -10.35 -11.54 -34.01
CA VAL A 206 -9.71 -12.31 -32.95
C VAL A 206 -10.38 -12.05 -31.60
N PHE A 207 -10.64 -10.78 -31.25
CA PHE A 207 -11.37 -10.45 -30.02
C PHE A 207 -12.80 -11.01 -30.01
N ALA A 208 -13.50 -10.99 -31.13
CA ALA A 208 -14.84 -11.58 -31.23
C ALA A 208 -14.82 -13.09 -30.98
N ILE A 209 -13.80 -13.80 -31.48
CA ILE A 209 -13.61 -15.24 -31.24
C ILE A 209 -13.31 -15.51 -29.76
N PHE A 210 -12.40 -14.74 -29.14
CA PHE A 210 -12.12 -14.91 -27.71
C PHE A 210 -13.33 -14.59 -26.83
N PHE A 211 -14.09 -13.54 -27.16
CA PHE A 211 -15.28 -13.15 -26.41
C PHE A 211 -16.40 -14.19 -26.56
N SER A 212 -16.63 -14.73 -27.76
CA SER A 212 -17.61 -15.80 -27.96
C SER A 212 -17.19 -17.09 -27.26
N ALA A 213 -15.90 -17.45 -27.30
CA ALA A 213 -15.36 -18.56 -26.53
C ALA A 213 -15.55 -18.35 -25.03
N TRP A 214 -15.33 -17.13 -24.52
CA TRP A 214 -15.55 -16.81 -23.11
C TRP A 214 -17.03 -16.95 -22.69
N ILE A 215 -17.97 -16.47 -23.52
CA ILE A 215 -19.41 -16.62 -23.27
C ILE A 215 -19.81 -18.09 -23.15
N VAL A 216 -19.17 -19.00 -23.89
CA VAL A 216 -19.44 -20.44 -23.80
C VAL A 216 -18.66 -21.09 -22.66
N MET A 217 -17.42 -20.68 -22.41
CA MET A 217 -16.56 -21.26 -21.39
C MET A 217 -17.04 -20.95 -19.97
N VAL A 218 -17.50 -19.73 -19.68
CA VAL A 218 -17.99 -19.36 -18.34
C VAL A 218 -19.11 -20.27 -17.83
N PRO A 219 -20.23 -20.50 -18.57
CA PRO A 219 -21.29 -21.40 -18.10
C PRO A 219 -20.82 -22.86 -18.02
N LEU A 220 -19.92 -23.30 -18.90
CA LEU A 220 -19.35 -24.66 -18.81
C LEU A 220 -18.50 -24.84 -17.56
N VAL A 221 -17.64 -23.87 -17.25
CA VAL A 221 -16.83 -23.86 -16.02
C VAL A 221 -17.73 -23.79 -14.80
N TYR A 222 -18.77 -22.95 -14.83
CA TYR A 222 -19.76 -22.89 -13.75
C TYR A 222 -20.45 -24.24 -13.52
N ILE A 223 -20.96 -24.89 -14.58
CA ILE A 223 -21.59 -26.21 -14.49
C ILE A 223 -20.58 -27.25 -13.96
N TYR A 224 -19.33 -27.20 -14.40
CA TYR A 224 -18.29 -28.09 -13.91
C TYR A 224 -18.05 -27.92 -12.40
N PHE A 225 -17.95 -26.68 -11.91
CA PHE A 225 -17.85 -26.43 -10.47
C PHE A 225 -19.10 -26.88 -9.73
N ALA A 226 -20.30 -26.59 -10.26
CA ALA A 226 -21.59 -27.00 -9.70
C ALA A 226 -21.73 -28.53 -9.58
N GLN A 227 -21.22 -29.28 -10.56
CA GLN A 227 -21.23 -30.76 -10.53
C GLN A 227 -20.18 -31.36 -9.60
N THR A 228 -19.13 -30.60 -9.28
CA THR A 228 -18.03 -31.06 -8.44
C THR A 228 -18.12 -30.49 -7.03
N LEU A 229 -19.28 -30.02 -6.57
CA LEU A 229 -19.42 -29.70 -5.14
C LEU A 229 -19.40 -30.97 -4.29
N PRO A 230 -18.66 -30.97 -3.17
CA PRO A 230 -18.81 -32.03 -2.18
C PRO A 230 -20.23 -31.97 -1.58
N SER A 231 -20.83 -33.14 -1.33
CA SER A 231 -22.13 -33.20 -0.64
C SER A 231 -22.00 -32.72 0.81
N ASN A 232 -23.07 -32.14 1.36
CA ASN A 232 -23.09 -31.69 2.77
C ASN A 232 -22.79 -32.83 3.74
N ASP A 233 -23.26 -34.04 3.44
CA ASP A 233 -23.00 -35.25 4.25
C ASP A 233 -21.54 -35.72 4.20
N SER A 234 -20.76 -35.28 3.20
CA SER A 234 -19.33 -35.60 3.12
C SER A 234 -18.50 -34.81 4.15
N PHE A 235 -19.05 -33.75 4.73
CA PHE A 235 -18.38 -32.94 5.72
C PHE A 235 -18.51 -33.54 7.13
N ASP A 236 -17.52 -34.35 7.52
CA ASP A 236 -17.40 -34.83 8.90
C ASP A 236 -16.60 -33.81 9.73
N ALA A 237 -17.33 -32.89 10.38
CA ALA A 237 -16.75 -31.83 11.20
C ALA A 237 -15.76 -32.35 12.25
N LYS A 238 -16.05 -33.51 12.87
CA LYS A 238 -15.16 -34.11 13.88
C LYS A 238 -13.84 -34.56 13.24
N LYS A 239 -13.89 -35.23 12.09
CA LYS A 239 -12.68 -35.66 11.37
C LYS A 239 -11.88 -34.48 10.84
N GLU A 240 -12.53 -33.47 10.28
CA GLU A 240 -11.83 -32.30 9.73
C GLU A 240 -11.23 -31.42 10.83
N LEU A 241 -11.95 -31.17 11.93
CA LEU A 241 -11.43 -30.46 13.10
C LEU A 241 -10.19 -31.17 13.65
N LYS A 242 -10.25 -32.52 13.76
CA LYS A 242 -9.10 -33.32 14.19
C LYS A 242 -7.89 -33.19 13.25
N ARG A 243 -8.09 -33.10 11.93
CA ARG A 243 -7.01 -32.88 10.96
C ARG A 243 -6.40 -31.48 11.10
N VAL A 244 -7.23 -30.47 11.31
CA VAL A 244 -6.78 -29.07 11.52
C VAL A 244 -5.98 -28.96 12.81
N MET A 245 -6.48 -29.49 13.93
CA MET A 245 -5.77 -29.48 15.21
C MET A 245 -4.46 -30.28 15.20
N ARG A 246 -4.31 -31.24 14.30
CA ARG A 246 -3.04 -31.96 14.08
C ARG A 246 -1.99 -31.13 13.32
N GLY A 247 -2.40 -30.01 12.72
CA GLY A 247 -1.55 -29.19 11.87
C GLY A 247 -1.32 -29.77 10.47
N ASP A 248 -2.10 -30.77 10.04
CA ASP A 248 -1.91 -31.43 8.73
C ASP A 248 -2.11 -30.46 7.54
N LYS A 249 -2.88 -29.38 7.74
CA LYS A 249 -3.20 -28.36 6.72
C LYS A 249 -2.30 -27.13 6.77
N LEU A 250 -1.35 -27.05 7.70
CA LEU A 250 -0.43 -25.92 7.78
C LEU A 250 0.69 -26.06 6.73
N PRO A 251 1.14 -24.95 6.10
CA PRO A 251 2.28 -24.97 5.19
C PRO A 251 3.54 -25.47 5.91
N GLU A 252 4.47 -26.07 5.16
CA GLU A 252 5.67 -26.71 5.72
C GLU A 252 6.53 -25.78 6.59
N ASP A 253 6.47 -24.47 6.31
CA ASP A 253 7.24 -23.45 7.01
C ASP A 253 6.52 -22.79 8.20
N HIS A 254 5.29 -23.20 8.53
CA HIS A 254 4.55 -22.57 9.63
C HIS A 254 5.23 -22.85 10.99
N PRO A 255 5.39 -21.84 11.87
CA PRO A 255 6.04 -22.03 13.19
C PRO A 255 5.34 -23.08 14.05
N ASP A 256 4.01 -23.19 13.94
CA ASP A 256 3.21 -24.17 14.70
C ASP A 256 3.17 -25.57 14.09
N LYS A 257 3.81 -25.81 12.93
CA LYS A 257 3.81 -27.14 12.31
C LYS A 257 4.83 -28.04 13.02
N PRO A 258 4.41 -29.20 13.56
CA PRO A 258 5.31 -30.10 14.26
C PRO A 258 6.36 -30.71 13.31
N LYS A 259 7.61 -30.23 13.41
CA LYS A 259 8.73 -30.70 12.58
C LYS A 259 9.18 -32.10 12.99
N ASP A 260 9.32 -32.33 14.30
CA ASP A 260 9.87 -33.57 14.85
C ASP A 260 8.80 -34.65 15.08
N TRP A 261 9.18 -35.92 14.98
CA TRP A 261 8.29 -37.06 15.21
C TRP A 261 7.66 -37.05 16.62
N LEU A 262 8.38 -36.59 17.65
CA LEU A 262 7.85 -36.41 19.01
C LEU A 262 6.78 -35.32 19.06
N SER A 263 7.06 -34.17 18.45
CA SER A 263 6.09 -33.06 18.36
C SER A 263 4.83 -33.48 17.60
N ARG A 264 4.97 -34.32 16.55
CA ARG A 264 3.82 -34.89 15.83
C ARG A 264 3.00 -35.84 16.72
N SER A 265 3.65 -36.65 17.54
CA SER A 265 2.96 -37.56 18.47
C SER A 265 2.22 -36.79 19.56
N ILE A 266 2.85 -35.78 20.16
CA ILE A 266 2.22 -34.91 21.17
C ILE A 266 1.06 -34.13 20.55
N ALA A 267 1.25 -33.56 19.35
CA ALA A 267 0.20 -32.88 18.61
C ALA A 267 -0.99 -33.82 18.30
N ARG A 268 -0.75 -35.09 17.93
CA ARG A 268 -1.82 -36.06 17.70
C ARG A 268 -2.63 -36.37 18.97
N VAL A 269 -1.96 -36.48 20.12
CA VAL A 269 -2.62 -36.75 21.40
C VAL A 269 -3.40 -35.52 21.85
N SER A 270 -2.76 -34.35 21.87
CA SER A 270 -3.39 -33.05 22.20
C SER A 270 -4.59 -32.76 21.29
N ALA A 271 -4.44 -32.94 19.98
CA ALA A 271 -5.54 -32.80 19.03
C ALA A 271 -6.67 -33.79 19.31
N SER A 272 -6.37 -35.03 19.67
CA SER A 272 -7.41 -36.01 19.98
C SER A 272 -8.18 -35.62 21.25
N ILE A 273 -7.49 -35.20 22.31
CA ILE A 273 -8.12 -34.76 23.56
C ILE A 273 -8.93 -33.48 23.32
N GLY A 274 -8.34 -32.47 22.67
CA GLY A 274 -9.01 -31.22 22.36
C GLY A 274 -10.22 -31.40 21.43
N THR A 275 -10.13 -32.31 20.46
CA THR A 275 -11.28 -32.64 19.59
C THR A 275 -12.38 -33.34 20.40
N GLU A 276 -12.06 -34.32 21.24
CA GLU A 276 -13.07 -34.99 22.06
C GLU A 276 -13.74 -34.00 23.03
N LEU A 277 -12.98 -33.15 23.70
CA LEU A 277 -13.51 -32.09 24.57
C LEU A 277 -14.41 -31.12 23.80
N ALA A 278 -13.93 -30.63 22.65
CA ALA A 278 -14.70 -29.78 21.75
C ALA A 278 -16.00 -30.46 21.31
N THR A 279 -15.95 -31.75 20.95
CA THR A 279 -17.15 -32.48 20.53
C THR A 279 -18.10 -32.84 21.67
N SER A 280 -17.58 -33.06 22.88
CA SER A 280 -18.38 -33.45 24.05
C SER A 280 -19.21 -32.29 24.60
N LEU A 281 -18.69 -31.06 24.49
CA LEU A 281 -19.32 -29.85 25.00
C LEU A 281 -20.22 -29.16 23.96
N GLY A 282 -20.32 -29.73 22.76
CA GLY A 282 -21.09 -29.20 21.65
C GLY A 282 -20.25 -28.31 20.74
N TYR A 283 -20.40 -28.54 19.43
CA TYR A 283 -19.92 -27.65 18.38
C TYR A 283 -21.08 -27.37 17.44
N GLU A 284 -21.11 -26.18 16.88
CA GLU A 284 -22.11 -25.79 15.89
C GLU A 284 -21.49 -25.87 14.50
N VAL A 285 -22.15 -26.59 13.59
CA VAL A 285 -21.76 -26.65 12.18
C VAL A 285 -22.76 -25.85 11.38
N SER A 286 -22.27 -24.86 10.63
CA SER A 286 -23.06 -24.15 9.63
C SER A 286 -22.44 -24.35 8.26
N LEU A 287 -23.24 -24.89 7.35
CA LEU A 287 -22.91 -25.08 5.94
C LEU A 287 -23.68 -24.03 5.13
N GLN A 288 -22.97 -23.23 4.37
CA GLN A 288 -23.54 -22.17 3.53
C GLN A 288 -23.11 -22.36 2.08
N ASP A 289 -24.07 -22.59 1.20
CA ASP A 289 -23.81 -22.67 -0.24
C ASP A 289 -23.63 -21.27 -0.83
N VAL A 290 -22.51 -21.05 -1.50
CA VAL A 290 -22.18 -19.79 -2.18
C VAL A 290 -22.41 -19.98 -3.67
N ILE A 291 -23.58 -19.51 -4.12
CA ILE A 291 -23.97 -19.45 -5.54
C ILE A 291 -23.91 -20.84 -6.21
N GLY A 292 -24.00 -21.94 -5.44
CA GLY A 292 -23.92 -23.31 -5.97
C GLY A 292 -22.59 -23.65 -6.66
N VAL A 293 -21.51 -22.94 -6.37
CA VAL A 293 -20.14 -23.19 -6.91
C VAL A 293 -19.22 -23.71 -5.82
N CYS A 294 -19.39 -23.24 -4.58
CA CYS A 294 -18.70 -23.75 -3.43
C CYS A 294 -19.59 -23.73 -2.19
N THR A 295 -19.27 -24.56 -1.21
CA THR A 295 -19.95 -24.57 0.09
C THR A 295 -18.96 -24.13 1.16
N ILE A 296 -19.31 -23.15 1.97
CA ILE A 296 -18.51 -22.75 3.12
C ILE A 296 -19.02 -23.53 4.33
N ALA A 297 -18.14 -24.30 4.96
CA ALA A 297 -18.42 -24.90 6.26
C ALA A 297 -17.77 -24.05 7.35
N SER A 298 -18.54 -23.71 8.38
CA SER A 298 -18.03 -23.10 9.60
C SER A 298 -18.31 -24.02 10.77
N VAL A 299 -17.30 -24.27 11.59
CA VAL A 299 -17.41 -25.06 12.82
C VAL A 299 -17.03 -24.15 13.97
N ARG A 300 -18.03 -23.80 14.79
CA ARG A 300 -17.85 -23.01 16.00
C ARG A 300 -17.64 -23.94 17.18
N VAL A 301 -16.56 -23.69 17.93
CA VAL A 301 -16.20 -24.44 19.13
C VAL A 301 -16.17 -23.48 20.31
N PRO A 302 -17.31 -23.32 21.02
CA PRO A 302 -17.44 -22.34 22.11
C PRO A 302 -16.45 -22.55 23.27
N THR A 303 -15.97 -23.79 23.45
CA THR A 303 -15.11 -24.15 24.59
C THR A 303 -13.69 -23.63 24.50
N ILE A 304 -13.25 -23.28 23.29
CA ILE A 304 -11.91 -22.75 23.01
C ILE A 304 -11.98 -21.37 22.35
N ASP A 305 -13.17 -20.77 22.27
CA ASP A 305 -13.45 -19.49 21.61
C ASP A 305 -12.89 -19.40 20.18
N LEU A 306 -13.02 -20.48 19.38
CA LEU A 306 -12.57 -20.50 17.98
C LEU A 306 -13.69 -20.89 17.00
N ASP A 307 -13.71 -20.16 15.89
CA ASP A 307 -14.46 -20.48 14.67
C ASP A 307 -13.47 -20.99 13.61
N PHE A 308 -13.74 -22.16 13.04
CA PHE A 308 -12.95 -22.75 11.96
C PHE A 308 -13.73 -22.70 10.66
N TYR A 309 -13.05 -22.40 9.54
CA TYR A 309 -13.68 -22.24 8.23
C TYR A 309 -13.05 -23.18 7.19
N TRP A 310 -13.91 -23.84 6.43
CA TRP A 310 -13.56 -24.65 5.27
C TRP A 310 -14.33 -24.20 4.04
N VAL A 311 -13.74 -24.42 2.88
CA VAL A 311 -14.39 -24.28 1.58
C VAL A 311 -14.42 -25.65 0.91
N GLY A 312 -15.61 -26.10 0.59
CA GLY A 312 -15.90 -27.28 -0.22
C GLY A 312 -15.94 -26.89 -1.70
N ALA A 313 -14.99 -27.41 -2.47
CA ALA A 313 -14.92 -27.22 -3.92
C ALA A 313 -14.23 -28.44 -4.56
N LEU A 314 -14.56 -28.76 -5.82
CA LEU A 314 -13.91 -29.84 -6.56
C LEU A 314 -13.89 -31.19 -5.81
N GLY A 315 -14.98 -31.51 -5.11
CA GLY A 315 -15.21 -32.76 -4.39
C GLY A 315 -14.39 -32.89 -3.11
N LYS A 316 -13.77 -31.80 -2.63
CA LYS A 316 -12.86 -31.81 -1.48
C LYS A 316 -13.13 -30.62 -0.55
N TRP A 317 -12.85 -30.82 0.72
CA TRP A 317 -12.87 -29.78 1.75
C TRP A 317 -11.46 -29.22 1.99
N TYR A 318 -11.34 -27.91 1.86
CA TYR A 318 -10.10 -27.17 2.08
C TYR A 318 -10.26 -26.30 3.31
N PHE A 319 -9.40 -26.47 4.30
CA PHE A 319 -9.33 -25.57 5.44
C PHE A 319 -8.81 -24.21 4.98
N VAL A 320 -9.49 -23.13 5.37
CA VAL A 320 -9.14 -21.76 4.97
C VAL A 320 -8.50 -21.01 6.11
N MET A 321 -9.18 -20.92 7.26
CA MET A 321 -8.71 -20.13 8.39
C MET A 321 -9.38 -20.53 9.69
N GLN A 322 -8.77 -20.09 10.79
CA GLN A 322 -9.33 -20.08 12.14
C GLN A 322 -9.46 -18.64 12.62
N ARG A 323 -10.50 -18.34 13.38
CA ARG A 323 -10.76 -17.01 13.94
C ARG A 323 -11.16 -17.15 15.40
N GLN A 324 -10.72 -16.22 16.24
CA GLN A 324 -11.24 -16.13 17.61
C GLN A 324 -12.66 -15.59 17.60
N ILE A 325 -13.54 -16.21 18.38
CA ILE A 325 -14.90 -15.72 18.62
C ILE A 325 -14.75 -14.38 19.35
N PRO A 326 -15.35 -13.28 18.86
CA PRO A 326 -15.33 -12.02 19.59
C PRO A 326 -15.99 -12.23 20.95
N THR A 327 -15.19 -12.22 22.02
CA THR A 327 -15.74 -12.14 23.36
C THR A 327 -16.29 -10.73 23.50
N ASP A 328 -17.62 -10.59 23.49
CA ASP A 328 -18.26 -9.33 23.84
C ASP A 328 -17.89 -9.04 25.30
N LYS A 329 -16.86 -8.21 25.50
CA LYS A 329 -16.44 -7.69 26.80
C LYS A 329 -17.43 -6.60 27.24
N SER A 330 -18.72 -6.95 27.28
CA SER A 330 -19.79 -6.08 27.74
C SER A 330 -20.29 -6.57 29.10
N GLU A 331 -19.42 -6.48 30.11
CA GLU A 331 -19.76 -6.40 31.54
C GLU A 331 -18.80 -5.44 32.25
#